data_AF-A0A0E3R1E1-F1
#
_entry.id   AF-A0A0E3R1E1-F1
#
_cell.length_a   1.000
_cell.length_b   1.000
_cell.length_c   1.000
_cell.angle_alpha   90.00
_cell.angle_beta   90.00
_cell.angle_gamma   90.00
#
_symmetry.space_group_name_H-M   'P 1'
#
loop_
_entity.id
_entity.type
_entity.pdbx_description
1 polymer ?
#
loop_
_entity_poly.entity_id
_entity_poly.type
_entity_poly.pdbx_seq_one_letter_code
_entity_poly.pdbx_strand_id
1 'polypeptide(L)'
;MAGTIAIKNGYVFDPLNEINGEIMDIFIKDGKVVRELSAAELKNAKFIDASGMTVMPGGVDSHSHVAGSKVNAGRSMRPEDHYKTTLQKTSLTHSGSGYTVPSVYKQGYDYAAMGYTTVFEAAIPPLEARHTHEEMRSTPLLDMGGYLVLGNNFFLMRYLHDGDIEKAAAYVAWMMKTHKSYGIKCVNPAGVENWGWGKNVHSLDEANIHFEITPRETIKGLSEVNELLGMPVPLHLHANNLGHPGCYGITKDSLKILDGVKPRQDMDVEWAETKIDPSRNRSVYLAHMMFNSFAGTSWRDCESGVKDIAEYINNKDHVVIDSGCTPFGEATVMTGDGPAIQDMYKLTGNKWSNTDVEMEGGSGVIPFTYFKANPVHSLQWAMGLECLLLINDPWKDNYDHGQPQWWSVYEIS
;
A
#
# COMPACT_ATOMS: atom_id res chain seq x y z
N MET A 1 -12.59 -19.72 22.48
CA MET A 1 -11.17 -19.98 22.80
C MET A 1 -10.57 -20.65 21.59
N ALA A 2 -9.47 -20.12 21.07
CA ALA A 2 -8.79 -20.73 19.91
C ALA A 2 -8.33 -22.14 20.29
N GLY A 3 -8.77 -23.15 19.56
CA GLY A 3 -8.44 -24.55 19.84
C GLY A 3 -7.01 -24.90 19.43
N THR A 4 -6.51 -26.04 19.90
CA THR A 4 -5.26 -26.63 19.41
C THR A 4 -5.47 -27.20 18.00
N ILE A 5 -4.57 -26.89 17.07
CA ILE A 5 -4.62 -27.37 15.67
C ILE A 5 -3.27 -28.00 15.32
N ALA A 6 -3.32 -29.10 14.57
CA ALA A 6 -2.15 -29.71 13.94
C ALA A 6 -2.40 -29.81 12.43
N ILE A 7 -1.66 -29.02 11.65
CA ILE A 7 -1.60 -29.12 10.19
C ILE A 7 -0.49 -30.12 9.86
N LYS A 8 -0.82 -31.17 9.12
CA LYS A 8 0.07 -32.33 8.90
C LYS A 8 0.46 -32.48 7.44
N ASN A 9 1.70 -32.90 7.19
CA ASN A 9 2.19 -33.35 5.88
C ASN A 9 2.14 -32.30 4.73
N GLY A 10 2.13 -31.00 5.06
CA GLY A 10 2.10 -29.94 4.05
C GLY A 10 3.49 -29.61 3.52
N TYR A 11 3.58 -29.15 2.26
CA TYR A 11 4.79 -28.52 1.73
C TYR A 11 4.86 -27.08 2.25
N VAL A 12 5.66 -26.85 3.28
CA VAL A 12 5.72 -25.55 3.97
C VAL A 12 6.68 -24.61 3.24
N PHE A 13 6.28 -23.35 3.06
CA PHE A 13 7.16 -22.27 2.61
C PHE A 13 7.13 -21.14 3.65
N ASP A 14 8.28 -20.88 4.25
CA ASP A 14 8.51 -19.81 5.22
C ASP A 14 9.90 -19.21 4.97
N PRO A 15 10.00 -18.17 4.14
CA PRO A 15 11.28 -17.57 3.76
C PRO A 15 12.06 -16.95 4.92
N LEU A 16 11.37 -16.44 5.96
CA LEU A 16 12.05 -15.88 7.15
C LEU A 16 12.81 -16.95 7.94
N ASN A 17 12.41 -18.21 7.78
CA ASN A 17 13.07 -19.38 8.38
C ASN A 17 13.79 -20.25 7.35
N GLU A 18 13.92 -19.78 6.11
CA GLU A 18 14.56 -20.48 4.99
C GLU A 18 13.96 -21.88 4.73
N ILE A 19 12.64 -22.02 4.88
CA ILE A 19 11.89 -23.25 4.61
C ILE A 19 11.32 -23.12 3.20
N ASN A 20 11.69 -24.04 2.31
CA ASN A 20 11.44 -23.97 0.86
C ASN A 20 10.79 -25.25 0.33
N GLY A 21 9.59 -25.56 0.81
CA GLY A 21 8.79 -26.69 0.38
C GLY A 21 9.14 -28.00 1.09
N GLU A 22 9.76 -27.96 2.27
CA GLU A 22 9.88 -29.17 3.08
C GLU A 22 8.51 -29.68 3.53
N ILE A 23 8.37 -31.02 3.60
CA ILE A 23 7.18 -31.63 4.19
C ILE A 23 7.32 -31.56 5.71
N MET A 24 6.44 -30.81 6.35
CA MET A 24 6.49 -30.59 7.79
C MET A 24 5.09 -30.39 8.39
N ASP A 25 5.04 -30.58 9.71
CA ASP A 25 3.84 -30.35 10.51
C ASP A 25 3.91 -28.97 11.15
N ILE A 26 2.78 -28.25 11.16
CA ILE A 26 2.63 -26.96 11.84
C ILE A 26 1.65 -27.12 12.99
N PHE A 27 2.07 -26.69 14.18
CA PHE A 27 1.27 -26.75 15.39
C PHE A 27 0.84 -25.36 15.82
N ILE A 28 -0.44 -25.22 16.14
CA ILE A 28 -1.04 -23.96 16.61
C ILE A 28 -1.74 -24.24 17.93
N LYS A 29 -1.47 -23.40 18.93
CA LYS A 29 -2.11 -23.45 20.24
C LYS A 29 -2.53 -22.04 20.64
N ASP A 30 -3.79 -21.88 21.04
CA ASP A 30 -4.35 -20.62 21.51
C ASP A 30 -4.10 -19.44 20.54
N GLY A 31 -4.09 -19.73 19.23
CA GLY A 31 -3.88 -18.75 18.17
C GLY A 31 -2.40 -18.42 17.85
N LYS A 32 -1.43 -19.04 18.53
CA LYS A 32 0.01 -18.89 18.24
C LYS A 32 0.62 -20.16 17.66
N VAL A 33 1.59 -20.01 16.76
CA VAL A 33 2.41 -21.14 16.28
C VAL A 33 3.34 -21.59 17.41
N VAL A 34 3.44 -22.91 17.63
CA VAL A 34 4.29 -23.51 18.67
C VAL A 34 5.19 -24.58 18.08
N ARG A 35 6.38 -24.78 18.69
CA ARG A 35 7.37 -25.76 18.19
C ARG A 35 6.88 -27.21 18.30
N GLU A 36 6.16 -27.53 19.37
CA GLU A 36 5.66 -28.86 19.63
C GLU A 36 4.36 -28.81 20.45
N LEU A 37 3.62 -29.93 20.41
CA LEU A 37 2.49 -30.19 21.28
C LEU A 37 2.81 -31.41 22.14
N SER A 38 2.45 -31.36 23.42
CA SER A 38 2.48 -32.54 24.28
C SER A 38 1.53 -33.63 23.75
N ALA A 39 1.76 -34.88 24.14
CA ALA A 39 0.89 -35.99 23.75
C ALA A 39 -0.60 -35.76 24.11
N ALA A 40 -0.84 -35.08 25.23
CA ALA A 40 -2.20 -34.73 25.67
C ALA A 40 -2.83 -33.65 24.77
N GLU A 41 -2.06 -32.66 24.35
CA GLU A 41 -2.53 -31.60 23.43
C GLU A 41 -2.76 -32.16 22.04
N LEU A 42 -1.85 -32.97 21.53
CA LEU A 42 -1.99 -33.60 20.21
C LEU A 42 -3.22 -34.50 20.13
N LYS A 43 -3.55 -35.23 21.21
CA LYS A 43 -4.76 -36.07 21.27
C LYS A 43 -6.06 -35.25 21.12
N ASN A 44 -6.05 -34.00 21.58
CA ASN A 44 -7.21 -33.11 21.54
C ASN A 44 -7.14 -32.08 20.41
N ALA A 45 -6.08 -32.11 19.60
CA ALA A 45 -5.89 -31.18 18.51
C ALA A 45 -6.88 -31.47 17.38
N LYS A 46 -7.37 -30.40 16.73
CA LYS A 46 -8.03 -30.53 15.44
C LYS A 46 -6.96 -30.83 14.38
N PHE A 47 -7.08 -31.97 13.73
CA PHE A 47 -6.19 -32.37 12.65
C PHE A 47 -6.65 -31.77 11.32
N ILE A 48 -5.70 -31.20 10.58
CA ILE A 48 -5.86 -30.75 9.20
C ILE A 48 -4.82 -31.50 8.37
N ASP A 49 -5.26 -32.37 7.48
CA ASP A 49 -4.38 -33.08 6.55
C ASP A 49 -4.09 -32.16 5.35
N ALA A 50 -2.83 -31.78 5.20
CA ALA A 50 -2.33 -30.94 4.10
C ALA A 50 -1.47 -31.76 3.11
N SER A 51 -1.60 -33.09 3.10
CA SER A 51 -0.90 -33.95 2.15
C SER A 51 -1.12 -33.50 0.71
N GLY A 52 -0.04 -33.19 -0.02
CA GLY A 52 -0.14 -32.70 -1.40
C GLY A 52 -0.49 -31.22 -1.53
N MET A 53 -0.59 -30.48 -0.43
CA MET A 53 -0.95 -29.06 -0.40
C MET A 53 0.24 -28.20 0.04
N THR A 54 0.28 -26.97 -0.49
CA THR A 54 1.20 -25.92 -0.04
C THR A 54 0.68 -25.29 1.25
N VAL A 55 1.58 -25.04 2.20
CA VAL A 55 1.30 -24.34 3.46
C VAL A 55 2.22 -23.12 3.55
N MET A 56 1.63 -21.94 3.80
CA MET A 56 2.35 -20.66 3.88
C MET A 56 1.80 -19.84 5.05
N PRO A 57 2.55 -18.83 5.55
CA PRO A 57 1.99 -17.77 6.37
C PRO A 57 0.79 -17.12 5.67
N GLY A 58 -0.15 -16.59 6.46
CA GLY A 58 -1.25 -15.82 5.91
C GLY A 58 -0.71 -14.57 5.20
N GLY A 59 -1.24 -14.24 4.02
CA GLY A 59 -0.76 -13.11 3.23
C GLY A 59 -0.96 -11.76 3.94
N VAL A 60 -0.02 -10.85 3.75
CA VAL A 60 -0.04 -9.47 4.24
C VAL A 60 -0.09 -8.52 3.05
N ASP A 61 -1.22 -7.82 2.91
CA ASP A 61 -1.37 -6.77 1.91
C ASP A 61 -0.92 -5.43 2.48
N SER A 62 0.28 -5.01 2.09
CA SER A 62 0.91 -3.77 2.55
C SER A 62 0.31 -2.48 1.97
N HIS A 63 -0.46 -2.55 0.88
CA HIS A 63 -0.99 -1.38 0.19
C HIS A 63 -2.30 -1.71 -0.51
N SER A 64 -3.42 -1.34 0.10
CA SER A 64 -4.71 -1.36 -0.59
C SER A 64 -5.62 -0.20 -0.19
N HIS A 65 -6.63 0.05 -1.02
CA HIS A 65 -7.68 1.02 -0.74
C HIS A 65 -8.98 0.27 -0.39
N VAL A 66 -9.10 -0.05 0.90
CA VAL A 66 -10.09 -0.97 1.46
C VAL A 66 -11.05 -0.29 2.46
N ALA A 67 -10.66 0.85 3.05
CA ALA A 67 -11.47 1.52 4.05
C ALA A 67 -11.33 3.05 4.03
N GLY A 68 -12.45 3.77 3.98
CA GLY A 68 -12.51 5.22 4.17
C GLY A 68 -13.38 5.97 3.18
N SER A 69 -13.45 7.29 3.35
CA SER A 69 -14.24 8.23 2.55
C SER A 69 -14.06 8.06 1.04
N LYS A 70 -12.81 8.04 0.58
CA LYS A 70 -12.44 7.86 -0.83
C LYS A 70 -12.95 6.53 -1.38
N VAL A 71 -12.75 5.44 -0.65
CA VAL A 71 -13.21 4.10 -1.06
C VAL A 71 -14.73 4.08 -1.16
N ASN A 72 -15.41 4.63 -0.15
CA ASN A 72 -16.86 4.68 -0.10
C ASN A 72 -17.47 5.63 -1.16
N ALA A 73 -16.76 6.69 -1.56
CA ALA A 73 -17.12 7.51 -2.70
C ALA A 73 -17.10 6.70 -4.00
N GLY A 74 -16.10 5.83 -4.20
CA GLY A 74 -16.06 4.85 -5.29
C GLY A 74 -17.27 3.91 -5.28
N ARG A 75 -17.56 3.30 -4.14
CA ARG A 75 -18.75 2.43 -3.94
C ARG A 75 -20.05 3.17 -4.28
N SER A 76 -20.21 4.38 -3.76
CA SER A 76 -21.45 5.17 -3.91
C SER A 76 -21.64 5.66 -5.34
N MET A 77 -20.55 6.05 -5.99
CA MET A 77 -20.58 6.57 -7.36
C MET A 77 -20.87 5.46 -8.38
N ARG A 78 -20.58 4.19 -8.07
CA ARG A 78 -20.63 3.06 -9.01
C ARG A 78 -21.69 2.00 -8.72
N PRO A 79 -22.99 2.33 -8.71
CA PRO A 79 -24.03 1.31 -8.60
C PRO A 79 -23.95 0.28 -9.75
N GLU A 80 -23.39 0.66 -10.91
CA GLU A 80 -23.16 -0.25 -12.04
C GLU A 80 -22.14 -1.37 -11.76
N ASP A 81 -21.16 -1.13 -10.87
CA ASP A 81 -20.19 -2.11 -10.41
C ASP A 81 -20.84 -3.11 -9.43
N HIS A 82 -21.86 -2.67 -8.70
CA HIS A 82 -22.51 -3.43 -7.64
C HIS A 82 -23.62 -4.36 -8.15
N TYR A 83 -24.49 -3.92 -9.06
CA TYR A 83 -25.68 -4.70 -9.42
C TYR A 83 -25.35 -6.02 -10.15
N LYS A 84 -24.19 -6.11 -10.79
CA LYS A 84 -23.73 -7.33 -11.48
C LYS A 84 -22.99 -8.30 -10.57
N THR A 85 -22.46 -7.81 -9.45
CA THR A 85 -21.56 -8.57 -8.58
C THR A 85 -22.09 -8.50 -7.17
N THR A 86 -22.91 -9.49 -6.80
CA THR A 86 -23.59 -9.54 -5.51
C THR A 86 -23.23 -10.80 -4.74
N LEU A 87 -23.15 -10.67 -3.42
CA LEU A 87 -22.97 -11.75 -2.48
C LEU A 87 -24.23 -11.86 -1.63
N GLN A 88 -24.88 -13.02 -1.67
CA GLN A 88 -26.07 -13.29 -0.87
C GLN A 88 -25.70 -13.54 0.59
N LYS A 89 -26.55 -13.05 1.49
CA LYS A 89 -26.42 -13.33 2.93
C LYS A 89 -26.60 -14.82 3.17
N THR A 90 -25.78 -15.39 4.05
CA THR A 90 -25.93 -16.77 4.54
C THR A 90 -26.23 -16.79 6.04
N SER A 91 -26.28 -17.98 6.65
CA SER A 91 -26.34 -18.11 8.11
C SER A 91 -25.05 -17.67 8.81
N LEU A 92 -23.93 -17.60 8.08
CA LEU A 92 -22.59 -17.29 8.62
C LEU A 92 -22.04 -15.95 8.14
N THR A 93 -22.47 -15.47 6.97
CA THR A 93 -21.90 -14.30 6.30
C THR A 93 -22.97 -13.25 6.00
N HIS A 94 -22.55 -11.98 6.02
CA HIS A 94 -23.37 -10.86 5.56
C HIS A 94 -23.48 -10.87 4.02
N SER A 95 -24.50 -10.19 3.49
CA SER A 95 -24.56 -9.87 2.08
C SER A 95 -23.54 -8.79 1.73
N GLY A 96 -23.22 -8.67 0.43
CA GLY A 96 -22.39 -7.59 -0.09
C GLY A 96 -22.53 -7.43 -1.59
N SER A 97 -21.81 -6.47 -2.16
CA SER A 97 -21.78 -6.22 -3.59
C SER A 97 -20.50 -5.52 -4.00
N GLY A 98 -20.31 -5.37 -5.32
CA GLY A 98 -19.19 -4.68 -5.94
C GLY A 98 -18.13 -5.64 -6.45
N TYR A 99 -17.58 -5.30 -7.61
CA TYR A 99 -16.53 -6.03 -8.29
C TYR A 99 -15.18 -5.35 -8.06
N THR A 100 -15.06 -4.09 -8.48
CA THR A 100 -13.81 -3.33 -8.39
C THR A 100 -13.68 -2.56 -7.08
N VAL A 101 -14.79 -2.21 -6.43
CA VAL A 101 -14.79 -1.61 -5.08
C VAL A 101 -15.89 -2.26 -4.25
N PRO A 102 -15.64 -3.45 -3.69
CA PRO A 102 -16.65 -4.18 -2.96
C PRO A 102 -17.00 -3.53 -1.63
N SER A 103 -18.20 -3.84 -1.14
CA SER A 103 -18.64 -3.55 0.23
C SER A 103 -17.72 -4.21 1.27
N VAL A 104 -17.61 -3.58 2.45
CA VAL A 104 -16.74 -4.00 3.58
C VAL A 104 -16.87 -5.48 3.98
N TYR A 105 -18.05 -6.08 3.92
CA TYR A 105 -18.19 -7.51 4.21
C TYR A 105 -17.61 -8.39 3.11
N LYS A 106 -17.97 -8.10 1.86
CA LYS A 106 -17.53 -8.88 0.70
C LYS A 106 -16.01 -8.84 0.56
N GLN A 107 -15.38 -7.67 0.70
CA GLN A 107 -13.92 -7.55 0.58
C GLN A 107 -13.19 -8.42 1.61
N GLY A 108 -13.65 -8.46 2.86
CA GLY A 108 -13.03 -9.27 3.91
C GLY A 108 -13.09 -10.77 3.58
N TYR A 109 -14.22 -11.21 3.01
CA TYR A 109 -14.36 -12.60 2.54
C TYR A 109 -13.49 -12.90 1.32
N ASP A 110 -13.38 -11.97 0.37
CA ASP A 110 -12.57 -12.14 -0.84
C ASP A 110 -11.07 -12.27 -0.48
N TYR A 111 -10.54 -11.39 0.38
CA TYR A 111 -9.17 -11.49 0.90
C TYR A 111 -8.92 -12.83 1.62
N ALA A 112 -9.81 -13.20 2.55
CA ALA A 112 -9.68 -14.45 3.29
C ALA A 112 -9.76 -15.69 2.38
N ALA A 113 -10.55 -15.64 1.30
CA ALA A 113 -10.63 -16.72 0.32
C ALA A 113 -9.33 -16.93 -0.46
N MET A 114 -8.50 -15.89 -0.58
CA MET A 114 -7.15 -15.97 -1.18
C MET A 114 -6.05 -16.32 -0.17
N GLY A 115 -6.40 -16.49 1.12
CA GLY A 115 -5.42 -16.79 2.17
C GLY A 115 -4.72 -15.56 2.77
N TYR A 116 -5.19 -14.35 2.45
CA TYR A 116 -4.71 -13.13 3.12
C TYR A 116 -5.37 -12.98 4.48
N THR A 117 -4.58 -12.50 5.44
CA THR A 117 -5.01 -12.34 6.84
C THR A 117 -4.79 -10.93 7.37
N THR A 118 -3.93 -10.15 6.73
CA THR A 118 -3.66 -8.75 7.11
C THR A 118 -3.75 -7.85 5.88
N VAL A 119 -4.31 -6.65 6.03
CA VAL A 119 -4.33 -5.62 4.97
C VAL A 119 -4.15 -4.22 5.54
N PHE A 120 -3.40 -3.37 4.84
CA PHE A 120 -3.19 -1.97 5.21
C PHE A 120 -3.94 -1.02 4.27
N GLU A 121 -4.79 -0.16 4.85
CA GLU A 121 -5.36 0.99 4.15
C GLU A 121 -4.27 2.00 3.83
N ALA A 122 -4.09 2.28 2.55
CA ALA A 122 -2.93 2.99 2.06
C ALA A 122 -3.03 4.51 2.14
N ALA A 123 -4.22 5.08 2.37
CA ALA A 123 -4.40 6.53 2.48
C ALA A 123 -5.55 6.92 3.43
N ILE A 124 -5.21 7.22 4.69
CA ILE A 124 -6.15 7.75 5.70
C ILE A 124 -5.99 9.28 5.78
N PRO A 125 -6.99 10.08 5.36
CA PRO A 125 -7.05 11.50 5.68
C PRO A 125 -7.35 11.66 7.18
N PRO A 126 -6.58 12.47 7.94
CA PRO A 126 -6.76 12.57 9.38
C PRO A 126 -8.19 12.92 9.85
N LEU A 127 -8.83 13.95 9.29
CA LEU A 127 -10.18 14.38 9.64
C LEU A 127 -11.22 13.27 9.43
N GLU A 128 -10.98 12.42 8.43
CA GLU A 128 -11.86 11.34 8.01
C GLU A 128 -11.48 9.97 8.60
N ALA A 129 -10.46 9.90 9.47
CA ALA A 129 -9.98 8.65 10.05
C ALA A 129 -11.07 7.86 10.79
N ARG A 130 -12.06 8.54 11.40
CA ARG A 130 -13.22 7.88 12.01
C ARG A 130 -13.97 6.99 11.02
N HIS A 131 -14.18 7.47 9.79
CA HIS A 131 -14.86 6.70 8.75
C HIS A 131 -14.04 5.46 8.36
N THR A 132 -12.73 5.61 8.19
CA THR A 132 -11.84 4.46 7.95
C THR A 132 -11.96 3.41 9.06
N HIS A 133 -11.92 3.80 10.33
CA HIS A 133 -12.06 2.87 11.46
C HIS A 133 -13.44 2.21 11.54
N GLU A 134 -14.52 2.92 11.19
CA GLU A 134 -15.86 2.33 11.11
C GLU A 134 -15.98 1.26 10.01
N GLU A 135 -15.34 1.49 8.86
CA GLU A 135 -15.27 0.50 7.78
C GLU A 135 -14.36 -0.68 8.12
N MET A 136 -13.19 -0.45 8.72
CA MET A 136 -12.30 -1.51 9.21
C MET A 136 -13.01 -2.40 10.23
N ARG A 137 -13.74 -1.80 11.19
CA ARG A 137 -14.56 -2.53 12.18
C ARG A 137 -15.62 -3.43 11.53
N SER A 138 -16.09 -3.05 10.34
CA SER A 138 -17.12 -3.78 9.60
C SER A 138 -16.54 -4.80 8.61
N THR A 139 -15.24 -4.76 8.34
CA THR A 139 -14.54 -5.73 7.51
C THR A 139 -14.22 -6.98 8.33
N PRO A 140 -14.75 -8.16 7.98
CA PRO A 140 -14.56 -9.37 8.77
C PRO A 140 -13.20 -10.04 8.47
N LEU A 141 -12.77 -10.91 9.39
CA LEU A 141 -11.65 -11.86 9.29
C LEU A 141 -10.22 -11.27 9.28
N LEU A 142 -10.03 -10.09 8.71
CA LEU A 142 -8.70 -9.51 8.52
C LEU A 142 -8.24 -8.71 9.73
N ASP A 143 -6.95 -8.80 10.04
CA ASP A 143 -6.25 -7.76 10.78
C ASP A 143 -6.03 -6.57 9.85
N MET A 144 -6.26 -5.35 10.35
CA MET A 144 -6.18 -4.14 9.53
C MET A 144 -5.37 -3.04 10.21
N GLY A 145 -4.54 -2.38 9.41
CA GLY A 145 -3.84 -1.15 9.77
C GLY A 145 -4.01 -0.10 8.67
N GLY A 146 -3.36 1.05 8.81
CA GLY A 146 -3.33 2.00 7.69
C GLY A 146 -2.43 3.21 7.93
N TYR A 147 -2.16 3.91 6.85
CA TYR A 147 -1.16 4.98 6.81
C TYR A 147 -1.82 6.35 6.75
N LEU A 148 -1.36 7.26 7.61
CA LEU A 148 -1.88 8.61 7.70
C LEU A 148 -1.25 9.48 6.61
N VAL A 149 -2.08 10.13 5.79
CA VAL A 149 -1.60 11.00 4.71
C VAL A 149 -1.15 12.34 5.29
N LEU A 150 0.14 12.65 5.13
CA LEU A 150 0.78 13.81 5.75
C LEU A 150 1.61 14.67 4.78
N GLY A 151 1.79 14.24 3.54
CA GLY A 151 2.61 14.94 2.52
C GLY A 151 2.11 16.32 2.08
N ASN A 152 0.88 16.72 2.46
CA ASN A 152 0.27 18.01 2.12
C ASN A 152 -0.44 18.64 3.33
N ASN A 153 -0.07 18.24 4.55
CA ASN A 153 -0.65 18.77 5.77
C ASN A 153 -0.07 20.15 6.10
N PHE A 154 -0.94 21.12 6.42
CA PHE A 154 -0.56 22.54 6.56
C PHE A 154 0.44 22.78 7.69
N PHE A 155 0.25 22.10 8.82
CA PHE A 155 1.12 22.26 9.98
C PHE A 155 2.50 21.69 9.68
N LEU A 156 2.55 20.50 9.04
CA LEU A 156 3.81 19.88 8.65
C LEU A 156 4.54 20.69 7.60
N MET A 157 3.87 21.15 6.55
CA MET A 157 4.50 21.98 5.53
C MET A 157 5.12 23.24 6.14
N ARG A 158 4.46 23.88 7.11
CA ARG A 158 5.05 25.01 7.86
C ARG A 158 6.26 24.62 8.70
N TYR A 159 6.15 23.56 9.52
CA TYR A 159 7.26 23.15 10.39
C TYR A 159 8.48 22.69 9.58
N LEU A 160 8.26 21.97 8.48
CA LEU A 160 9.32 21.49 7.62
C LEU A 160 9.98 22.64 6.84
N HIS A 161 9.20 23.62 6.36
CA HIS A 161 9.74 24.84 5.74
C HIS A 161 10.66 25.61 6.70
N ASP A 162 10.23 25.76 7.96
CA ASP A 162 10.99 26.46 8.99
C ASP A 162 12.18 25.64 9.55
N GLY A 163 12.35 24.39 9.11
CA GLY A 163 13.39 23.47 9.58
C GLY A 163 13.16 22.94 11.01
N ASP A 164 11.94 23.04 11.54
CA ASP A 164 11.58 22.68 12.91
C ASP A 164 11.16 21.21 13.02
N ILE A 165 12.13 20.31 12.83
CA ILE A 165 11.93 18.85 12.81
C ILE A 165 11.39 18.31 14.14
N GLU A 166 11.79 18.89 15.28
CA GLU A 166 11.29 18.46 16.60
C GLU A 166 9.80 18.77 16.76
N LYS A 167 9.34 19.96 16.34
CA LYS A 167 7.90 20.27 16.33
C LYS A 167 7.13 19.42 15.32
N ALA A 168 7.71 19.18 14.13
CA ALA A 168 7.12 18.30 13.15
C ALA A 168 6.92 16.88 13.73
N ALA A 169 7.94 16.33 14.40
CA ALA A 169 7.86 15.01 15.03
C ALA A 169 6.85 14.96 16.19
N ALA A 170 6.81 15.98 17.05
CA ALA A 170 5.81 16.07 18.10
C ALA A 170 4.38 16.11 17.52
N TYR A 171 4.17 16.86 16.43
CA TYR A 171 2.90 16.90 15.72
C TYR A 171 2.53 15.55 15.12
N VAL A 172 3.46 14.88 14.43
CA VAL A 172 3.22 13.52 13.88
C VAL A 172 2.89 12.52 14.98
N ALA A 173 3.61 12.53 16.11
CA ALA A 173 3.33 11.66 17.24
C ALA A 173 1.90 11.88 17.79
N TRP A 174 1.46 13.14 17.91
CA TRP A 174 0.09 13.47 18.28
C TRP A 174 -0.93 13.00 17.24
N MET A 175 -0.65 13.20 15.95
CA MET A 175 -1.52 12.79 14.84
C MET A 175 -1.71 11.27 14.80
N MET A 176 -0.63 10.50 14.88
CA MET A 176 -0.68 9.03 14.89
C MET A 176 -1.48 8.51 16.09
N LYS A 177 -1.21 9.04 17.29
CA LYS A 177 -1.94 8.66 18.50
C LYS A 177 -3.42 9.02 18.43
N THR A 178 -3.76 10.17 17.86
CA THR A 178 -5.15 10.66 17.77
C THR A 178 -5.94 9.82 16.78
N HIS A 179 -5.39 9.61 15.58
CA HIS A 179 -6.08 8.98 14.45
C HIS A 179 -5.88 7.46 14.37
N LYS A 180 -5.10 6.86 15.29
CA LYS A 180 -4.87 5.40 15.40
C LYS A 180 -4.37 4.80 14.08
N SER A 181 -3.36 5.42 13.50
CA SER A 181 -2.70 5.00 12.26
C SER A 181 -1.33 4.40 12.55
N TYR A 182 -0.78 3.69 11.56
CA TYR A 182 0.40 2.83 11.72
C TYR A 182 1.69 3.42 11.13
N GLY A 183 1.59 4.28 10.12
CA GLY A 183 2.75 4.83 9.41
C GLY A 183 2.45 6.12 8.65
N ILE A 184 3.51 6.79 8.19
CA ILE A 184 3.43 8.05 7.43
C ILE A 184 3.26 7.73 5.94
N LYS A 185 2.17 8.22 5.34
CA LYS A 185 1.95 8.23 3.89
C LYS A 185 2.22 9.63 3.33
N CYS A 186 3.01 9.68 2.26
CA CYS A 186 3.35 10.89 1.53
C CYS A 186 2.88 10.74 0.08
N VAL A 187 1.78 11.40 -0.28
CA VAL A 187 1.18 11.34 -1.62
C VAL A 187 1.37 12.66 -2.33
N ASN A 188 2.02 12.64 -3.51
CA ASN A 188 2.29 13.82 -4.34
C ASN A 188 2.66 15.04 -3.47
N PRO A 189 3.79 14.97 -2.73
CA PRO A 189 4.13 15.96 -1.71
C PRO A 189 4.15 17.36 -2.31
N ALA A 190 3.61 18.34 -1.58
CA ALA A 190 3.38 19.73 -2.02
C ALA A 190 2.41 19.92 -3.22
N GLY A 191 2.19 18.90 -4.05
CA GLY A 191 1.35 18.99 -5.24
C GLY A 191 -0.15 18.97 -4.95
N VAL A 192 -0.59 18.15 -3.98
CA VAL A 192 -2.02 18.09 -3.61
C VAL A 192 -2.48 19.39 -2.94
N GLU A 193 -1.59 20.09 -2.22
CA GLU A 193 -1.94 21.43 -1.72
C GLU A 193 -2.18 22.42 -2.87
N ASN A 194 -1.33 22.42 -3.90
CA ASN A 194 -1.56 23.24 -5.08
C ASN A 194 -2.88 22.89 -5.80
N TRP A 195 -3.33 21.64 -5.68
CA TRP A 195 -4.58 21.19 -6.26
C TRP A 195 -5.83 21.84 -5.65
N GLY A 196 -5.78 22.26 -4.39
CA GLY A 196 -6.82 23.11 -3.79
C GLY A 196 -7.09 24.41 -4.57
N TRP A 197 -6.16 24.79 -5.46
CA TRP A 197 -6.23 25.95 -6.36
C TRP A 197 -6.26 25.58 -7.84
N GLY A 198 -6.55 24.31 -8.16
CA GLY A 198 -6.60 23.77 -9.52
C GLY A 198 -5.23 23.69 -10.20
N LYS A 199 -4.13 23.61 -9.44
CA LYS A 199 -2.75 23.50 -9.93
C LYS A 199 -2.08 22.22 -9.44
N ASN A 200 -0.83 22.02 -9.79
CA ASN A 200 0.02 20.94 -9.26
C ASN A 200 1.47 21.46 -9.13
N VAL A 201 2.40 20.61 -8.71
CA VAL A 201 3.85 20.82 -8.84
C VAL A 201 4.42 19.80 -9.82
N HIS A 202 5.44 20.17 -10.58
CA HIS A 202 6.02 19.35 -11.64
C HIS A 202 7.53 19.10 -11.47
N SER A 203 8.15 19.68 -10.46
CA SER A 203 9.56 19.49 -10.08
C SER A 203 9.71 19.28 -8.58
N LEU A 204 10.74 18.54 -8.14
CA LEU A 204 11.05 18.38 -6.72
C LEU A 204 11.51 19.66 -6.04
N ASP A 205 11.91 20.66 -6.83
CA ASP A 205 12.41 21.96 -6.37
C ASP A 205 11.42 23.09 -6.67
N GLU A 206 10.20 22.77 -7.11
CA GLU A 206 9.10 23.73 -7.24
C GLU A 206 8.36 23.85 -5.91
N ALA A 207 8.37 25.04 -5.33
CA ALA A 207 7.65 25.32 -4.09
C ALA A 207 6.13 25.40 -4.31
N ASN A 208 5.35 24.93 -3.33
CA ASN A 208 3.90 25.12 -3.37
C ASN A 208 3.49 26.59 -3.13
N ILE A 209 2.23 26.91 -3.44
CA ILE A 209 1.74 28.30 -3.51
C ILE A 209 1.78 29.04 -2.16
N HIS A 210 1.52 28.34 -1.05
CA HIS A 210 1.24 28.99 0.25
C HIS A 210 2.29 28.78 1.32
N PHE A 211 2.94 27.62 1.33
CA PHE A 211 3.91 27.25 2.35
C PHE A 211 5.34 27.42 1.87
N GLU A 212 5.51 27.71 0.57
CA GLU A 212 6.81 27.89 -0.09
C GLU A 212 7.77 26.70 0.14
N ILE A 213 7.21 25.52 0.43
CA ILE A 213 7.94 24.27 0.63
C ILE A 213 7.94 23.45 -0.66
N THR A 214 9.06 22.81 -0.92
CA THR A 214 9.25 21.93 -2.08
C THR A 214 8.90 20.47 -1.75
N PRO A 215 8.60 19.64 -2.77
CA PRO A 215 8.50 18.19 -2.59
C PRO A 215 9.77 17.59 -1.98
N ARG A 216 10.96 18.10 -2.35
CA ARG A 216 12.24 17.62 -1.82
C ARG A 216 12.34 17.80 -0.31
N GLU A 217 12.02 18.98 0.17
CA GLU A 217 12.02 19.31 1.61
C GLU A 217 10.98 18.48 2.36
N THR A 218 9.81 18.28 1.76
CA THR A 218 8.74 17.48 2.35
C THR A 218 9.15 16.01 2.51
N ILE A 219 9.69 15.39 1.46
CA ILE A 219 10.16 13.99 1.48
C ILE A 219 11.27 13.81 2.51
N LYS A 220 12.27 14.70 2.50
CA LYS A 220 13.38 14.66 3.45
C LYS A 220 12.89 14.82 4.89
N GLY A 221 12.10 15.85 5.15
CA GLY A 221 11.61 16.19 6.49
C GLY A 221 10.72 15.10 7.08
N LEU A 222 9.80 14.53 6.29
CA LEU A 222 8.96 13.42 6.75
C LEU A 222 9.77 12.14 7.02
N SER A 223 10.84 11.88 6.24
CA SER A 223 11.74 10.76 6.53
C SER A 223 12.50 10.99 7.84
N GLU A 224 13.05 12.18 8.07
CA GLU A 224 13.72 12.52 9.34
C GLU A 224 12.79 12.34 10.54
N VAL A 225 11.53 12.79 10.41
CA VAL A 225 10.50 12.58 11.43
C VAL A 225 10.19 11.09 11.64
N ASN A 226 10.09 10.30 10.56
CA ASN A 226 9.82 8.86 10.62
C ASN A 226 10.86 8.13 11.48
N GLU A 227 12.14 8.40 11.22
CA GLU A 227 13.25 7.76 11.93
C GLU A 227 13.45 8.31 13.36
N LEU A 228 13.18 9.60 13.58
CA LEU A 228 13.20 10.21 14.91
C LEU A 228 12.13 9.60 15.83
N LEU A 229 10.98 9.24 15.28
CA LEU A 229 9.90 8.59 16.03
C LEU A 229 10.06 7.07 16.13
N GLY A 230 11.04 6.47 15.44
CA GLY A 230 11.28 5.03 15.49
C GLY A 230 10.17 4.19 14.84
N MET A 231 9.52 4.73 13.80
CA MET A 231 8.31 4.14 13.22
C MET A 231 8.51 2.69 12.74
N PRO A 232 7.45 1.85 12.81
CA PRO A 232 7.52 0.43 12.44
C PRO A 232 7.71 0.22 10.94
N VAL A 233 7.24 1.15 10.11
CA VAL A 233 7.29 1.11 8.65
C VAL A 233 8.12 2.27 8.09
N PRO A 234 8.73 2.10 6.91
CA PRO A 234 9.44 3.19 6.23
C PRO A 234 8.47 4.31 5.82
N LEU A 235 9.01 5.47 5.41
CA LEU A 235 8.20 6.50 4.77
C LEU A 235 7.53 5.92 3.52
N HIS A 236 6.19 5.90 3.50
CA HIS A 236 5.43 5.34 2.40
C HIS A 236 5.16 6.42 1.35
N LEU A 237 5.87 6.37 0.23
CA LEU A 237 5.94 7.41 -0.79
C LEU A 237 5.15 7.05 -2.04
N HIS A 238 4.23 7.92 -2.43
CA HIS A 238 3.67 8.05 -3.77
C HIS A 238 4.30 9.31 -4.37
N ALA A 239 5.12 9.15 -5.42
CA ALA A 239 5.94 10.23 -5.95
C ALA A 239 5.14 11.22 -6.82
N ASN A 240 5.72 12.41 -7.03
CA ASN A 240 5.14 13.43 -7.91
C ASN A 240 5.13 12.97 -9.38
N ASN A 241 4.30 13.60 -10.21
CA ASN A 241 4.13 13.30 -11.64
C ASN A 241 3.71 11.84 -11.96
N LEU A 242 3.03 11.17 -11.03
CA LEU A 242 2.48 9.83 -11.24
C LEU A 242 1.76 9.73 -12.61
N GLY A 243 2.00 8.65 -13.35
CA GLY A 243 1.28 8.35 -14.58
C GLY A 243 1.66 9.19 -15.80
N HIS A 244 2.61 10.13 -15.67
CA HIS A 244 3.03 10.99 -16.77
C HIS A 244 4.27 10.44 -17.50
N PRO A 245 4.31 10.46 -18.85
CA PRO A 245 5.53 10.16 -19.60
C PRO A 245 6.71 11.00 -19.10
N GLY A 246 7.82 10.33 -18.76
CA GLY A 246 9.02 10.94 -18.20
C GLY A 246 9.08 10.95 -16.67
N CYS A 247 8.06 10.47 -15.95
CA CYS A 247 8.04 10.47 -14.49
C CYS A 247 9.14 9.62 -13.85
N TYR A 248 9.72 8.64 -14.57
CA TYR A 248 10.79 7.80 -14.02
C TYR A 248 11.99 8.59 -13.47
N GLY A 249 12.32 9.73 -14.09
CA GLY A 249 13.43 10.59 -13.68
C GLY A 249 13.19 11.24 -12.31
N ILE A 250 12.01 11.86 -12.13
CA ILE A 250 11.65 12.50 -10.87
C ILE A 250 11.44 11.47 -9.74
N THR A 251 10.94 10.28 -10.07
CA THR A 251 10.86 9.16 -9.13
C THR A 251 12.24 8.76 -8.61
N LYS A 252 13.20 8.54 -9.52
CA LYS A 252 14.57 8.17 -9.16
C LYS A 252 15.24 9.26 -8.32
N ASP A 253 15.01 10.53 -8.64
CA ASP A 253 15.53 11.64 -7.86
C ASP A 253 14.85 11.78 -6.48
N SER A 254 13.58 11.40 -6.37
CA SER A 254 12.87 11.31 -5.08
C SER A 254 13.50 10.27 -4.16
N LEU A 255 13.81 9.09 -4.68
CA LEU A 255 14.46 8.01 -3.91
C LEU A 255 15.89 8.36 -3.48
N LYS A 256 16.61 9.18 -4.25
CA LYS A 256 17.96 9.66 -3.90
C LYS A 256 17.98 10.62 -2.73
N ILE A 257 16.88 11.32 -2.44
CA ILE A 257 16.78 12.22 -1.28
C ILE A 257 17.06 11.46 0.03
N LEU A 258 16.69 10.17 0.06
CA LEU A 258 16.73 9.33 1.25
C LEU A 258 17.89 8.33 1.26
N ASP A 259 18.81 8.45 0.29
CA ASP A 259 20.04 7.66 0.26
C ASP A 259 20.94 8.03 1.45
N GLY A 260 21.35 7.03 2.23
CA GLY A 260 22.14 7.22 3.44
C GLY A 260 21.34 7.54 4.71
N VAL A 261 20.00 7.68 4.64
CA VAL A 261 19.15 7.72 5.83
C VAL A 261 19.25 6.37 6.56
N LYS A 262 19.56 6.40 7.85
CA LYS A 262 19.66 5.19 8.68
C LYS A 262 18.29 4.83 9.27
N PRO A 263 17.73 3.67 8.93
CA PRO A 263 16.49 3.21 9.53
C PRO A 263 16.62 3.04 11.03
N ARG A 264 15.63 3.50 11.78
CA ARG A 264 15.44 3.26 13.20
C ARG A 264 14.02 2.78 13.46
N GLN A 265 13.91 1.59 14.01
CA GLN A 265 12.66 1.03 14.50
C GLN A 265 12.77 0.92 16.03
N ASP A 266 11.82 1.52 16.75
CA ASP A 266 11.80 1.57 18.21
C ASP A 266 10.39 1.23 18.71
N MET A 267 10.03 -0.04 18.53
CA MET A 267 8.71 -0.58 18.86
C MET A 267 8.84 -1.56 20.01
N ASP A 268 8.04 -1.35 21.06
CA ASP A 268 7.93 -2.27 22.20
C ASP A 268 6.99 -3.43 21.84
N VAL A 269 7.47 -4.33 20.97
CA VAL A 269 6.74 -5.51 20.51
C VAL A 269 7.59 -6.78 20.67
N GLU A 270 6.91 -7.88 20.99
CA GLU A 270 7.53 -9.21 20.99
C GLU A 270 7.74 -9.68 19.54
N TRP A 271 8.99 -9.72 19.10
CA TRP A 271 9.34 -10.21 17.77
C TRP A 271 9.37 -11.75 17.75
N ALA A 272 8.92 -12.32 16.64
CA ALA A 272 9.08 -13.75 16.40
C ALA A 272 10.58 -14.09 16.25
N GLU A 273 11.00 -15.21 16.83
CA GLU A 273 12.33 -15.76 16.57
C GLU A 273 12.36 -16.37 15.17
N THR A 274 13.04 -15.69 14.25
CA THR A 274 13.25 -16.13 12.86
C THR A 274 14.74 -16.23 12.54
N LYS A 275 15.08 -16.95 11.46
CA LYS A 275 16.49 -17.01 11.01
C LYS A 275 16.98 -15.70 10.39
N ILE A 276 16.08 -14.97 9.74
CA ILE A 276 16.33 -13.63 9.20
C ILE A 276 15.79 -12.60 10.18
N ASP A 277 16.54 -11.52 10.41
CA ASP A 277 16.09 -10.39 11.26
C ASP A 277 14.81 -9.77 10.68
N PRO A 278 13.67 -9.81 11.39
CA PRO A 278 12.40 -9.29 10.91
C PRO A 278 12.29 -7.76 11.08
N SER A 279 13.31 -7.11 11.65
CA SER A 279 13.31 -5.66 11.85
C SER A 279 13.40 -4.89 10.53
N ARG A 280 12.78 -3.72 10.51
CA ARG A 280 12.81 -2.84 9.33
C ARG A 280 14.23 -2.34 9.08
N ASN A 281 14.73 -2.55 7.86
CA ASN A 281 16.05 -2.11 7.42
C ASN A 281 16.03 -1.18 6.17
N ARG A 282 14.86 -0.65 5.79
CA ARG A 282 14.68 0.29 4.67
C ARG A 282 14.12 1.62 5.18
N SER A 283 14.50 2.74 4.55
CA SER A 283 14.03 4.08 4.94
C SER A 283 12.83 4.56 4.14
N VAL A 284 12.67 4.05 2.91
CA VAL A 284 11.57 4.44 2.01
C VAL A 284 10.89 3.24 1.39
N TYR A 285 9.58 3.36 1.26
CA TYR A 285 8.72 2.48 0.51
C TYR A 285 8.13 3.21 -0.67
N LEU A 286 8.46 2.81 -1.91
CA LEU A 286 7.84 3.37 -3.11
C LEU A 286 6.59 2.57 -3.45
N ALA A 287 5.44 3.21 -3.29
CA ALA A 287 4.18 2.65 -3.70
C ALA A 287 4.08 2.57 -5.23
N HIS A 288 3.44 1.51 -5.71
CA HIS A 288 2.99 1.28 -7.09
C HIS A 288 4.00 1.76 -8.13
N MET A 289 5.19 1.16 -8.08
CA MET A 289 6.38 1.55 -8.84
C MET A 289 6.10 1.67 -10.34
N MET A 290 5.26 0.81 -10.91
CA MET A 290 4.92 0.83 -12.33
C MET A 290 4.40 2.21 -12.79
N PHE A 291 3.48 2.82 -12.05
CA PHE A 291 2.94 4.15 -12.41
C PHE A 291 3.94 5.30 -12.22
N ASN A 292 5.04 5.04 -11.51
CA ASN A 292 6.14 5.96 -11.29
C ASN A 292 7.30 5.76 -12.29
N SER A 293 7.13 4.89 -13.30
CA SER A 293 8.21 4.40 -14.16
C SER A 293 8.00 4.64 -15.65
N PHE A 294 7.17 5.60 -16.06
CA PHE A 294 7.03 5.94 -17.48
C PHE A 294 8.22 6.77 -17.98
N ALA A 295 8.83 6.33 -19.07
CA ALA A 295 9.82 7.08 -19.84
C ALA A 295 9.16 7.78 -21.03
N GLY A 296 9.97 8.35 -21.94
CA GLY A 296 9.50 9.22 -23.03
C GLY A 296 9.14 10.64 -22.56
N THR A 297 8.63 11.45 -23.49
CA THR A 297 8.29 12.87 -23.24
C THR A 297 6.81 13.18 -23.42
N SER A 298 6.06 12.27 -24.04
CA SER A 298 4.63 12.37 -24.29
C SER A 298 4.03 10.97 -24.49
N TRP A 299 2.71 10.86 -24.65
CA TRP A 299 2.07 9.59 -25.00
C TRP A 299 2.43 9.07 -26.40
N ARG A 300 3.07 9.87 -27.26
CA ARG A 300 3.48 9.46 -28.62
C ARG A 300 4.77 8.63 -28.64
N ASP A 301 5.62 8.84 -27.64
CA ASP A 301 6.94 8.25 -27.48
C ASP A 301 7.11 7.60 -26.10
N CYS A 302 5.99 7.33 -25.41
CA CYS A 302 5.99 6.70 -24.09
C CYS A 302 6.53 5.26 -24.18
N GLU A 303 7.43 4.93 -23.27
CA GLU A 303 8.05 3.61 -23.15
C GLU A 303 8.30 3.27 -21.67
N SER A 304 8.75 2.05 -21.41
CA SER A 304 9.07 1.61 -20.05
C SER A 304 10.38 2.25 -19.56
N GLY A 305 10.32 2.94 -18.42
CA GLY A 305 11.47 3.38 -17.62
C GLY A 305 11.76 2.47 -16.42
N VAL A 306 11.08 1.32 -16.31
CA VAL A 306 11.19 0.41 -15.15
C VAL A 306 12.63 -0.04 -14.92
N LYS A 307 13.35 -0.38 -15.99
CA LYS A 307 14.74 -0.84 -15.91
C LYS A 307 15.65 0.17 -15.20
N ASP A 308 15.50 1.46 -15.47
CA ASP A 308 16.36 2.50 -14.88
C ASP A 308 16.13 2.70 -13.38
N ILE A 309 14.90 2.46 -12.92
CA ILE A 309 14.53 2.50 -11.50
C ILE A 309 14.96 1.20 -10.83
N ALA A 310 14.72 0.04 -11.45
CA ALA A 310 15.14 -1.26 -10.94
C ALA A 310 16.67 -1.35 -10.78
N GLU A 311 17.45 -0.84 -11.73
CA GLU A 311 18.91 -0.75 -11.61
C GLU A 311 19.34 0.10 -10.41
N TYR A 312 18.62 1.18 -10.11
CA TYR A 312 18.90 1.98 -8.91
C TYR A 312 18.60 1.19 -7.63
N ILE A 313 17.40 0.58 -7.53
CA ILE A 313 16.96 -0.17 -6.35
C ILE A 313 17.88 -1.38 -6.09
N ASN A 314 18.27 -2.11 -7.14
CA ASN A 314 19.18 -3.24 -7.02
C ASN A 314 20.54 -2.86 -6.41
N ASN A 315 21.00 -1.63 -6.64
CA ASN A 315 22.27 -1.11 -6.12
C ASN A 315 22.13 -0.36 -4.78
N LYS A 316 20.95 -0.37 -4.16
CA LYS A 316 20.64 0.44 -2.96
C LYS A 316 19.84 -0.34 -1.93
N ASP A 317 20.20 -0.22 -0.66
CA ASP A 317 19.59 -1.01 0.43
C ASP A 317 18.58 -0.24 1.26
N HIS A 318 18.20 0.98 0.84
CA HIS A 318 17.28 1.83 1.60
C HIS A 318 15.85 1.86 1.05
N VAL A 319 15.62 1.20 -0.09
CA VAL A 319 14.33 1.19 -0.80
C VAL A 319 13.68 -0.18 -0.72
N VAL A 320 12.38 -0.19 -0.44
CA VAL A 320 11.45 -1.28 -0.75
C VAL A 320 10.35 -0.71 -1.65
N ILE A 321 9.73 -1.53 -2.50
CA ILE A 321 8.71 -1.12 -3.47
C ILE A 321 7.54 -2.08 -3.43
N ASP A 322 6.36 -1.69 -3.90
CA ASP A 322 5.44 -2.63 -4.55
C ASP A 322 5.31 -2.30 -6.04
N SER A 323 4.88 -3.30 -6.82
CA SER A 323 4.85 -3.20 -8.27
C SER A 323 3.73 -2.30 -8.81
N GLY A 324 2.54 -2.29 -8.20
CA GLY A 324 1.36 -1.60 -8.73
C GLY A 324 0.91 -2.14 -10.09
N CYS A 325 0.95 -3.45 -10.31
CA CYS A 325 0.57 -4.07 -11.58
C CYS A 325 -0.85 -3.67 -12.03
N THR A 326 -1.05 -3.40 -13.34
CA THR A 326 -2.39 -3.13 -13.89
C THR A 326 -3.11 -4.39 -14.37
N PRO A 327 -4.35 -4.66 -13.91
CA PRO A 327 -5.15 -5.74 -14.49
C PRO A 327 -5.72 -5.31 -15.84
N PHE A 328 -6.08 -6.26 -16.71
CA PHE A 328 -6.95 -5.97 -17.84
C PHE A 328 -8.42 -6.11 -17.41
N GLY A 329 -9.26 -5.13 -17.74
CA GLY A 329 -10.68 -5.14 -17.40
C GLY A 329 -11.15 -3.86 -16.73
N GLU A 330 -12.33 -3.93 -16.12
CA GLU A 330 -12.91 -2.81 -15.37
C GLU A 330 -12.14 -2.55 -14.08
N ALA A 331 -12.04 -1.28 -13.75
CA ALA A 331 -11.20 -0.73 -12.71
C ALA A 331 -11.90 0.43 -12.01
N THR A 332 -11.58 0.70 -10.74
CA THR A 332 -11.85 1.99 -10.11
C THR A 332 -10.56 2.55 -9.58
N VAL A 333 -10.12 3.66 -10.16
CA VAL A 333 -8.90 4.34 -9.77
C VAL A 333 -9.22 5.29 -8.62
N MET A 334 -8.43 5.25 -7.55
CA MET A 334 -8.64 6.11 -6.41
C MET A 334 -7.36 6.41 -5.65
N THR A 335 -7.02 7.67 -5.48
CA THR A 335 -5.78 8.08 -4.79
C THR A 335 -5.97 9.35 -3.97
N GLY A 336 -5.04 9.62 -3.05
CA GLY A 336 -4.88 10.94 -2.42
C GLY A 336 -4.34 12.01 -3.38
N ASP A 337 -4.00 11.63 -4.61
CA ASP A 337 -3.51 12.51 -5.67
C ASP A 337 -4.69 13.04 -6.53
N GLY A 338 -5.41 14.03 -5.98
CA GLY A 338 -6.51 14.71 -6.67
C GLY A 338 -6.21 15.18 -8.10
N PRO A 339 -5.08 15.88 -8.38
CA PRO A 339 -4.79 16.37 -9.72
C PRO A 339 -4.57 15.24 -10.73
N ALA A 340 -3.92 14.13 -10.34
CA ALA A 340 -3.73 12.99 -11.22
C ALA A 340 -5.07 12.40 -11.70
N ILE A 341 -6.04 12.26 -10.80
CA ILE A 341 -7.38 11.79 -11.15
C ILE A 341 -8.11 12.79 -12.06
N GLN A 342 -7.89 14.09 -11.88
CA GLN A 342 -8.48 15.09 -12.75
C GLN A 342 -7.89 15.05 -14.17
N ASP A 343 -6.61 14.74 -14.32
CA ASP A 343 -6.01 14.49 -15.64
C ASP A 343 -6.61 13.24 -16.30
N MET A 344 -6.85 12.16 -15.54
CA MET A 344 -7.58 11.00 -16.05
C MET A 344 -9.02 11.34 -16.45
N TYR A 345 -9.70 12.21 -15.70
CA TYR A 345 -11.02 12.69 -16.06
C TYR A 345 -11.00 13.42 -17.41
N LYS A 346 -10.04 14.33 -17.62
CA LYS A 346 -9.87 15.02 -18.91
C LYS A 346 -9.58 14.06 -20.06
N LEU A 347 -8.85 12.97 -19.81
CA LEU A 347 -8.50 11.98 -20.83
C LEU A 347 -9.68 11.06 -21.20
N THR A 348 -10.50 10.69 -20.23
CA THR A 348 -11.52 9.63 -20.40
C THR A 348 -12.94 10.16 -20.53
N GLY A 349 -13.25 11.32 -19.94
CA GLY A 349 -14.61 11.82 -19.81
C GLY A 349 -15.51 10.99 -18.88
N ASN A 350 -14.94 10.04 -18.12
CA ASN A 350 -15.70 9.23 -17.17
C ASN A 350 -16.24 10.09 -16.01
N LYS A 351 -17.20 9.57 -15.24
CA LYS A 351 -17.63 10.24 -14.01
C LYS A 351 -16.47 10.33 -13.01
N TRP A 352 -16.37 11.44 -12.29
CA TRP A 352 -15.27 11.76 -11.39
C TRP A 352 -15.81 12.30 -10.07
N SER A 353 -15.14 11.94 -8.96
CA SER A 353 -15.33 12.57 -7.65
C SER A 353 -14.00 13.09 -7.14
N ASN A 354 -14.06 14.24 -6.47
CA ASN A 354 -12.95 14.90 -5.81
C ASN A 354 -13.38 15.33 -4.41
N THR A 355 -12.45 15.21 -3.46
CA THR A 355 -12.63 15.75 -2.11
C THR A 355 -11.31 16.36 -1.65
N ASP A 356 -11.30 17.67 -1.45
CA ASP A 356 -10.23 18.38 -0.74
C ASP A 356 -10.60 18.42 0.75
N VAL A 357 -9.71 17.89 1.59
CA VAL A 357 -9.91 17.80 3.05
C VAL A 357 -9.17 18.97 3.69
N GLU A 358 -9.90 19.80 4.44
CA GLU A 358 -9.37 21.04 4.99
C GLU A 358 -8.02 20.84 5.70
N MET A 359 -7.00 21.61 5.30
CA MET A 359 -5.67 21.65 5.91
C MET A 359 -4.84 20.34 5.86
N GLU A 360 -5.33 19.28 5.20
CA GLU A 360 -4.74 17.95 5.30
C GLU A 360 -4.27 17.37 3.97
N GLY A 361 -5.08 17.51 2.92
CA GLY A 361 -4.78 16.97 1.60
C GLY A 361 -6.02 16.87 0.73
N GLY A 362 -6.01 15.95 -0.22
CA GLY A 362 -7.10 15.77 -1.18
C GLY A 362 -7.22 14.32 -1.63
N SER A 363 -8.19 14.08 -2.49
CA SER A 363 -8.43 12.77 -3.07
C SER A 363 -9.24 12.87 -4.36
N GLY A 364 -9.10 11.84 -5.20
CA GLY A 364 -9.92 11.67 -6.38
C GLY A 364 -10.32 10.21 -6.58
N VAL A 365 -11.46 10.00 -7.25
CA VAL A 365 -11.96 8.70 -7.68
C VAL A 365 -12.50 8.76 -9.10
N ILE A 366 -12.14 7.80 -9.94
CA ILE A 366 -12.63 7.67 -11.32
C ILE A 366 -12.74 6.20 -11.74
N PRO A 367 -13.86 5.77 -12.35
CA PRO A 367 -13.93 4.48 -13.04
C PRO A 367 -12.96 4.45 -14.23
N PHE A 368 -12.34 3.31 -14.48
CA PHE A 368 -11.45 3.13 -15.63
C PHE A 368 -11.62 1.73 -16.24
N THR A 369 -11.12 1.53 -17.46
CA THR A 369 -11.09 0.21 -18.09
C THR A 369 -9.77 0.01 -18.83
N TYR A 370 -8.99 -0.97 -18.40
CA TYR A 370 -7.73 -1.35 -19.05
C TYR A 370 -7.99 -2.34 -20.20
N PHE A 371 -7.99 -1.83 -21.42
CA PHE A 371 -8.13 -2.63 -22.65
C PHE A 371 -6.81 -3.26 -23.14
N LYS A 372 -6.81 -4.58 -23.38
CA LYS A 372 -5.68 -5.31 -24.01
C LYS A 372 -5.24 -4.76 -25.38
N ALA A 373 -6.18 -4.21 -26.14
CA ALA A 373 -5.89 -3.67 -27.47
C ALA A 373 -5.34 -2.23 -27.44
N ASN A 374 -5.36 -1.57 -26.27
CA ASN A 374 -4.82 -0.24 -26.13
C ASN A 374 -3.29 -0.33 -25.88
N PRO A 375 -2.46 0.39 -26.65
CA PRO A 375 -1.01 0.30 -26.53
C PRO A 375 -0.49 0.78 -25.16
N VAL A 376 -1.08 1.82 -24.57
CA VAL A 376 -0.68 2.35 -23.26
C VAL A 376 -0.99 1.34 -22.15
N HIS A 377 -2.17 0.72 -22.20
CA HIS A 377 -2.55 -0.26 -21.17
C HIS A 377 -1.74 -1.56 -21.27
N SER A 378 -1.41 -1.99 -22.49
CA SER A 378 -0.53 -3.15 -22.68
C SER A 378 0.91 -2.85 -22.26
N LEU A 379 1.38 -1.61 -22.45
CA LEU A 379 2.65 -1.15 -21.90
C LEU A 379 2.63 -1.19 -20.36
N GLN A 380 1.61 -0.62 -19.72
CA GLN A 380 1.42 -0.66 -18.25
C GLN A 380 1.45 -2.09 -17.70
N TRP A 381 0.73 -3.01 -18.35
CA TRP A 381 0.72 -4.41 -17.95
C TRP A 381 2.11 -5.06 -18.06
N ALA A 382 2.84 -4.79 -19.14
CA ALA A 382 4.20 -5.30 -19.33
C ALA A 382 5.18 -4.69 -18.30
N MET A 383 5.07 -3.39 -18.03
CA MET A 383 5.87 -2.70 -17.02
C MET A 383 5.65 -3.29 -15.61
N GLY A 384 4.43 -3.71 -15.28
CA GLY A 384 4.17 -4.42 -14.02
C GLY A 384 4.99 -5.71 -13.89
N LEU A 385 5.07 -6.51 -14.96
CA LEU A 385 5.93 -7.69 -14.99
C LEU A 385 7.42 -7.33 -14.90
N GLU A 386 7.85 -6.25 -15.55
CA GLU A 386 9.23 -5.78 -15.44
C GLU A 386 9.57 -5.37 -14.00
N CYS A 387 8.64 -4.77 -13.25
CA CYS A 387 8.87 -4.42 -11.84
C CYS A 387 9.16 -5.68 -11.02
N LEU A 388 8.39 -6.75 -11.22
CA LEU A 388 8.57 -8.02 -10.51
C LEU A 388 9.83 -8.79 -10.94
N LEU A 389 10.22 -8.70 -12.22
CA LEU A 389 11.27 -9.55 -12.80
C LEU A 389 12.66 -8.89 -12.83
N LEU A 390 12.74 -7.56 -12.73
CA LEU A 390 14.01 -6.83 -12.77
C LEU A 390 14.55 -6.47 -11.39
N ILE A 391 13.77 -6.65 -10.32
CA ILE A 391 14.27 -6.54 -8.94
C ILE A 391 14.90 -7.89 -8.54
N ASN A 392 16.20 -7.85 -8.21
CA ASN A 392 16.98 -9.07 -7.92
C ASN A 392 16.68 -9.64 -6.53
N ASP A 393 16.41 -8.77 -5.56
CA ASP A 393 16.14 -9.13 -4.17
C ASP A 393 14.62 -9.08 -3.92
N PRO A 394 13.94 -10.23 -3.76
CA PRO A 394 12.51 -10.27 -3.52
C PRO A 394 12.10 -9.69 -2.15
N TRP A 395 13.05 -9.31 -1.29
CA TRP A 395 12.78 -8.55 -0.07
C TRP A 395 12.76 -7.03 -0.29
N LYS A 396 13.13 -6.57 -1.49
CA LYS A 396 13.03 -5.16 -1.91
C LYS A 396 11.80 -4.90 -2.77
N ASP A 397 11.27 -5.91 -3.43
CA ASP A 397 9.91 -5.90 -3.95
C ASP A 397 9.00 -6.42 -2.83
N ASN A 398 7.80 -5.89 -2.63
CA ASN A 398 6.85 -6.38 -1.64
C ASN A 398 6.19 -7.68 -2.11
N TYR A 399 7.02 -8.59 -2.59
CA TYR A 399 6.78 -10.02 -2.71
C TYR A 399 6.71 -10.60 -1.29
N ASP A 400 5.67 -10.20 -0.58
CA ASP A 400 5.43 -10.37 0.84
C ASP A 400 5.78 -11.80 1.30
N HIS A 401 6.88 -11.96 2.04
CA HIS A 401 7.22 -13.20 2.74
C HIS A 401 7.10 -14.48 1.89
N GLY A 402 7.44 -14.42 0.60
CA GLY A 402 7.38 -15.56 -0.33
C GLY A 402 6.00 -15.85 -0.95
N GLN A 403 5.01 -15.00 -0.69
CA GLN A 403 3.72 -14.98 -1.37
C GLN A 403 3.79 -14.01 -2.57
N PRO A 404 3.34 -14.42 -3.76
CA PRO A 404 3.17 -13.48 -4.84
C PRO A 404 2.04 -12.48 -4.50
N GLN A 405 2.38 -11.20 -4.31
CA GLN A 405 1.41 -10.13 -4.52
C GLN A 405 1.21 -9.95 -6.02
N TRP A 406 0.37 -10.80 -6.62
CA TRP A 406 0.03 -10.64 -8.03
C TRP A 406 -0.71 -9.32 -8.27
N TRP A 407 -1.45 -8.83 -7.26
CA TRP A 407 -2.29 -7.64 -7.27
C TRP A 407 -2.55 -7.22 -5.83
N SER A 408 -2.59 -5.94 -5.49
CA SER A 408 -3.49 -5.55 -4.40
C SER A 408 -4.91 -5.74 -4.93
N VAL A 409 -5.73 -6.44 -4.13
CA VAL A 409 -7.00 -7.02 -4.57
C VAL A 409 -7.95 -5.97 -5.17
N TYR A 410 -7.77 -4.72 -4.73
CA TYR A 410 -8.51 -3.55 -5.20
C TYR A 410 -7.61 -2.33 -5.47
N GLU A 411 -6.28 -2.50 -5.62
CA GLU A 411 -5.43 -1.39 -6.08
C GLU A 411 -5.68 -1.16 -7.54
N ILE A 412 -6.09 0.07 -7.84
CA ILE A 412 -5.75 0.71 -9.10
C ILE A 412 -5.43 2.16 -8.71
N SER A 413 -4.14 2.45 -8.60
CA SER A 413 -3.60 3.77 -8.29
C SER A 413 -3.73 4.74 -9.46
#